data_AF-A0A948BNH2-F1
#
_entry.id   AF-A0A948BNH2-F1
#
_cell.length_a   1.000
_cell.length_b   1.000
_cell.length_c   1.000
_cell.angle_alpha   90.00
_cell.angle_beta   90.00
_cell.angle_gamma   90.00
#
_symmetry.space_group_name_H-M   'P 1'
#
loop_
_entity.id
_entity.type
_entity.pdbx_description
1 polymer ?
#
loop_
_entity_poly.entity_id
_entity_poly.type
_entity_poly.pdbx_seq_one_letter_code
_entity_poly.pdbx_strand_id
1 'polypeptide(L)'
;MKQILIVDDDEKFAKTVKLNLEVDGEYKVATETDSKHAHSTAKDLKPDLILLDLKMCGESGFEVLEGMKADPETASIPVVMLTVVEGHLQKIKAVQLHSEGYLTKPISIEVLKAKIERVLNKHLVQQTAVEAGRKKKILVVDDKEDFGLLIKLNLEASGKYQVATETRGREALAAAKSFKPDLILLDIKMPDMDGFEALKMLRLDDNTKLMPIIMLTGVDDEEAKRKSMELYGEGYITKPVSPEELISKIEDV
;
A
#
# COMPACT_ATOMS: atom_id res chain seq x y z
N MET A 1 -10.34 -4.86 -18.89
CA MET A 1 -9.32 -3.81 -19.03
C MET A 1 -9.61 -2.76 -17.97
N LYS A 2 -8.65 -2.49 -17.09
CA LYS A 2 -8.82 -1.60 -15.95
C LYS A 2 -8.58 -0.15 -16.37
N GLN A 3 -9.42 0.79 -15.92
CA GLN A 3 -9.27 2.21 -16.24
C GLN A 3 -8.49 2.92 -15.13
N ILE A 4 -7.44 3.65 -15.51
CA ILE A 4 -6.64 4.46 -14.60
C ILE A 4 -6.75 5.93 -15.02
N LEU A 5 -6.96 6.81 -14.05
CA LEU A 5 -6.85 8.25 -14.24
C LEU A 5 -5.56 8.77 -13.60
N ILE A 6 -4.76 9.48 -14.36
CA ILE A 6 -3.60 10.22 -13.84
C ILE A 6 -3.99 11.69 -13.77
N VAL A 7 -3.87 12.29 -12.59
CA VAL A 7 -4.09 13.73 -12.37
C VAL A 7 -2.76 14.35 -11.98
N ASP A 8 -2.14 15.06 -12.93
CA ASP A 8 -0.77 15.59 -12.79
C ASP A 8 -0.56 16.74 -13.79
N ASP A 9 -0.08 17.89 -13.32
CA ASP A 9 0.20 19.04 -14.19
C ASP A 9 1.51 18.90 -14.98
N ASP A 10 2.36 17.92 -14.65
CA ASP A 10 3.49 17.52 -15.49
C ASP A 10 3.00 16.58 -16.62
N GLU A 11 2.62 17.20 -17.74
CA GLU A 11 2.20 16.50 -18.96
C GLU A 11 3.20 15.45 -19.45
N LYS A 12 4.51 15.70 -19.28
CA LYS A 12 5.55 14.78 -19.74
C LYS A 12 5.61 13.55 -18.86
N PHE A 13 5.54 13.74 -17.55
CA PHE A 13 5.44 12.64 -16.59
C PHE A 13 4.18 11.81 -16.84
N ALA A 14 3.01 12.46 -16.90
CA ALA A 14 1.72 11.79 -17.13
C ALA A 14 1.71 10.98 -18.43
N LYS A 15 2.23 11.55 -19.53
CA LYS A 15 2.35 10.86 -20.82
C LYS A 15 3.31 9.67 -20.77
N THR A 16 4.43 9.80 -20.07
CA THR A 16 5.41 8.72 -19.91
C THR A 16 4.81 7.55 -19.14
N VAL A 17 4.15 7.83 -18.02
CA VAL A 17 3.46 6.80 -17.23
C VAL A 17 2.37 6.13 -18.05
N LYS A 18 1.52 6.92 -18.72
CA LYS A 18 0.46 6.40 -19.60
C LYS A 18 1.00 5.40 -20.62
N LEU A 19 2.03 5.78 -21.38
CA LEU A 19 2.60 4.90 -22.40
C LEU A 19 3.09 3.58 -21.80
N ASN A 20 3.78 3.64 -20.66
CA ASN A 20 4.32 2.46 -19.98
C ASN A 20 3.25 1.52 -19.40
N LEU A 21 2.13 2.08 -18.92
CA LEU A 21 1.02 1.30 -18.40
C LEU A 21 0.17 0.66 -19.52
N GLU A 22 0.02 1.34 -20.66
CA GLU A 22 -0.77 0.82 -21.79
C GLU A 22 -0.03 -0.23 -22.64
N VAL A 23 1.30 -0.38 -22.50
CA VAL A 23 2.13 -1.32 -23.31
C VAL A 23 1.56 -2.74 -23.31
N ASP A 24 1.16 -3.25 -22.15
CA ASP A 24 0.74 -4.65 -21.99
C ASP A 24 -0.77 -4.86 -22.27
N GLY A 25 -1.51 -3.78 -22.57
CA GLY A 25 -2.94 -3.82 -22.86
C GLY A 25 -3.85 -4.09 -21.64
N GLU A 26 -3.28 -4.20 -20.45
CA GLU A 26 -4.03 -4.45 -19.21
C GLU A 26 -4.83 -3.22 -18.75
N TYR A 27 -4.23 -2.05 -18.94
CA TYR A 27 -4.74 -0.76 -18.50
C TYR A 27 -5.16 0.12 -19.68
N LYS A 28 -6.23 0.91 -19.48
CA LYS A 28 -6.59 2.06 -20.31
C LYS A 28 -6.40 3.31 -19.48
N VAL A 29 -5.56 4.23 -19.94
CA VAL A 29 -5.11 5.37 -19.12
C VAL A 29 -5.62 6.70 -19.68
N ALA A 30 -6.32 7.45 -18.83
CA ALA A 30 -6.67 8.84 -19.05
C ALA A 30 -5.74 9.75 -18.24
N THR A 31 -5.53 10.98 -18.73
CA THR A 31 -4.71 11.99 -18.07
C THR A 31 -5.52 13.27 -17.93
N GLU A 32 -5.49 13.87 -16.76
CA GLU A 32 -6.02 15.20 -16.45
C GLU A 32 -4.87 16.06 -15.91
N THR A 33 -4.72 17.26 -16.45
CA THR A 33 -3.59 18.15 -16.12
C THR A 33 -4.04 19.41 -15.38
N ASP A 34 -5.35 19.65 -15.31
CA ASP A 34 -5.93 20.72 -14.51
C ASP A 34 -6.61 20.13 -13.27
N SER A 35 -6.09 20.52 -12.09
CA SER A 35 -6.63 20.11 -10.79
C SER A 35 -8.13 20.36 -10.66
N LYS A 36 -8.66 21.43 -11.29
CA LYS A 36 -10.09 21.79 -11.23
C LYS A 36 -11.01 20.84 -11.97
N HIS A 37 -10.48 20.13 -12.98
CA HIS A 37 -11.27 19.17 -13.77
C HIS A 37 -11.12 17.74 -13.25
N ALA A 38 -10.22 17.48 -12.30
CA ALA A 38 -9.96 16.16 -11.75
C ALA A 38 -11.24 15.45 -11.28
N HIS A 39 -12.13 16.15 -10.58
CA HIS A 39 -13.41 15.61 -10.12
C HIS A 39 -14.37 15.26 -11.24
N SER A 40 -14.63 16.18 -12.15
CA SER A 40 -15.53 15.94 -13.28
C SER A 40 -15.03 14.78 -14.13
N THR A 41 -13.72 14.75 -14.41
CA THR A 41 -13.08 13.69 -15.17
C THR A 41 -13.20 12.34 -14.44
N ALA A 42 -13.02 12.29 -13.12
CA ALA A 42 -13.21 11.07 -12.34
C ALA A 42 -14.68 10.57 -12.35
N LYS A 43 -15.66 11.47 -12.30
CA LYS A 43 -17.09 11.12 -12.36
C LYS A 43 -17.50 10.56 -13.71
N ASP A 44 -17.03 11.17 -14.79
CA ASP A 44 -17.36 10.77 -16.15
C ASP A 44 -16.67 9.45 -16.51
N LEU A 45 -15.40 9.31 -16.13
CA LEU A 45 -14.58 8.15 -16.48
C LEU A 45 -14.86 6.94 -15.58
N LYS A 46 -15.20 7.17 -14.31
CA LYS A 46 -15.33 6.14 -13.25
C LYS A 46 -14.14 5.17 -13.23
N PRO A 47 -12.91 5.67 -13.06
CA PRO A 47 -11.71 4.84 -13.12
C PRO A 47 -11.68 3.81 -11.98
N ASP A 48 -11.01 2.69 -12.20
CA ASP A 48 -10.72 1.69 -11.18
C ASP A 48 -9.68 2.20 -10.16
N LEU A 49 -8.83 3.17 -10.54
CA LEU A 49 -7.80 3.78 -9.68
C LEU A 49 -7.38 5.16 -10.17
N ILE A 50 -7.06 6.06 -9.24
CA ILE A 50 -6.51 7.40 -9.53
C ILE A 50 -5.07 7.50 -9.03
N LEU A 51 -4.15 7.95 -9.90
CA LEU A 51 -2.82 8.43 -9.54
C LEU A 51 -2.87 9.96 -9.45
N LEU A 52 -2.69 10.52 -8.26
CA LEU A 52 -2.92 11.95 -8.00
C LEU A 52 -1.66 12.65 -7.54
N ASP A 53 -1.16 13.62 -8.30
CA ASP A 53 -0.04 14.44 -7.87
C ASP A 53 -0.42 15.35 -6.69
N LEU A 54 0.51 15.53 -5.76
CA LEU A 54 0.32 16.40 -4.60
C LEU A 54 0.56 17.88 -4.88
N LYS A 55 1.52 18.20 -5.76
CA LYS A 55 1.98 19.57 -6.00
C LYS A 55 1.57 20.00 -7.41
N MET A 56 0.29 20.31 -7.57
CA MET A 56 -0.26 20.87 -8.80
C MET A 56 -0.47 22.38 -8.70
N CYS A 57 -0.45 23.07 -9.84
CA CYS A 57 -0.93 24.44 -9.94
C CYS A 57 -2.46 24.51 -9.70
N GLY A 58 -2.91 25.44 -8.86
CA GLY A 58 -4.32 25.57 -8.49
C GLY A 58 -4.66 24.85 -7.19
N GLU A 59 -5.63 23.94 -7.24
CA GLU A 59 -5.99 23.12 -6.07
C GLU A 59 -4.88 22.10 -5.82
N SER A 60 -4.48 21.99 -4.55
CA SER A 60 -3.52 20.98 -4.14
C SER A 60 -4.11 19.58 -4.28
N GLY A 61 -3.27 18.57 -4.49
CA GLY A 61 -3.76 17.17 -4.55
C GLY A 61 -4.51 16.73 -3.29
N PHE A 62 -4.27 17.38 -2.15
CA PHE A 62 -5.05 17.13 -0.93
C PHE A 62 -6.47 17.66 -1.00
N GLU A 63 -6.69 18.86 -1.55
CA GLU A 63 -8.02 19.44 -1.74
C GLU A 63 -8.82 18.61 -2.75
N VAL A 64 -8.14 18.17 -3.83
CA VAL A 64 -8.73 17.25 -4.81
C VAL A 64 -9.15 15.94 -4.14
N LEU A 65 -8.26 15.31 -3.36
CA LEU A 65 -8.57 14.06 -2.65
C LEU A 65 -9.72 14.24 -1.66
N GLU A 66 -9.70 15.31 -0.85
CA GLU A 66 -10.75 15.60 0.13
C GLU A 66 -12.12 15.75 -0.54
N GLY A 67 -12.20 16.51 -1.62
CA GLY A 67 -13.44 16.64 -2.37
C GLY A 67 -13.90 15.30 -2.96
N MET A 68 -12.98 14.46 -3.44
CA MET A 68 -13.34 13.14 -4.00
C MET A 68 -13.88 12.22 -2.91
N LYS A 69 -13.28 12.24 -1.72
CA LYS A 69 -13.75 11.43 -0.58
C LYS A 69 -15.06 11.94 0.02
N ALA A 70 -15.40 13.21 -0.15
CA ALA A 70 -16.69 13.77 0.27
C ALA A 70 -17.85 13.43 -0.69
N ASP A 71 -17.57 13.05 -1.93
CA ASP A 71 -18.57 12.78 -2.96
C ASP A 71 -18.87 11.27 -3.09
N PRO A 72 -20.13 10.83 -2.88
CA PRO A 72 -20.48 9.40 -2.96
C PRO A 72 -20.13 8.72 -4.30
N GLU A 73 -20.09 9.46 -5.41
CA GLU A 73 -19.78 8.89 -6.73
C GLU A 73 -18.29 8.56 -6.91
N THR A 74 -17.40 9.25 -6.20
CA THR A 74 -15.94 9.10 -6.33
C THR A 74 -15.26 8.64 -5.06
N ALA A 75 -15.92 8.68 -3.89
CA ALA A 75 -15.34 8.36 -2.60
C ALA A 75 -14.79 6.93 -2.50
N SER A 76 -15.44 6.00 -3.20
CA SER A 76 -15.03 4.59 -3.25
C SER A 76 -13.82 4.32 -4.15
N ILE A 77 -13.45 5.26 -5.02
CA ILE A 77 -12.34 5.08 -5.95
C ILE A 77 -11.02 5.13 -5.16
N PRO A 78 -10.15 4.11 -5.29
CA PRO A 78 -8.85 4.11 -4.63
C PRO A 78 -7.93 5.16 -5.26
N VAL A 79 -7.23 5.92 -4.42
CA VAL A 79 -6.32 7.00 -4.84
C VAL A 79 -4.92 6.72 -4.30
N VAL A 80 -3.91 6.71 -5.19
CA VAL A 80 -2.49 6.67 -4.84
C VAL A 80 -1.88 8.04 -5.09
N MET A 81 -1.29 8.62 -4.06
CA MET A 81 -0.69 9.96 -4.16
C MET A 81 0.71 9.90 -4.76
N LEU A 82 1.04 10.82 -5.65
CA LEU A 82 2.39 11.01 -6.19
C LEU A 82 2.99 12.26 -5.55
N THR A 83 4.22 12.16 -5.03
CA THR A 83 4.83 13.26 -4.27
C THR A 83 6.29 13.45 -4.64
N VAL A 84 6.73 14.70 -4.73
CA VAL A 84 8.16 15.06 -4.65
C VAL A 84 8.49 15.21 -3.17
N VAL A 85 9.49 14.45 -2.69
CA VAL A 85 9.88 14.34 -1.27
C VAL A 85 9.93 15.71 -0.59
N GLU A 86 9.07 15.92 0.43
CA GLU A 86 9.26 16.94 1.47
C GLU A 86 8.26 16.76 2.65
N GLY A 87 8.80 16.49 3.85
CA GLY A 87 8.10 16.64 5.14
C GLY A 87 7.19 15.49 5.59
N HIS A 88 7.32 15.12 6.88
CA HIS A 88 6.44 14.14 7.55
C HIS A 88 4.96 14.55 7.57
N LEU A 89 4.65 15.85 7.50
CA LEU A 89 3.29 16.39 7.57
C LEU A 89 2.39 15.93 6.41
N GLN A 90 2.93 15.83 5.18
CA GLN A 90 2.15 15.38 4.02
C GLN A 90 1.73 13.92 4.16
N LYS A 91 2.58 13.10 4.79
CA LYS A 91 2.30 11.67 5.05
C LYS A 91 1.13 11.50 6.02
N ILE A 92 1.10 12.29 7.09
CA ILE A 92 0.03 12.25 8.11
C ILE A 92 -1.32 12.61 7.48
N LYS A 93 -1.36 13.68 6.68
CA LYS A 93 -2.61 14.13 6.04
C LYS A 93 -3.14 13.14 5.01
N ALA A 94 -2.26 12.50 4.24
CA ALA A 94 -2.65 11.49 3.24
C ALA A 94 -3.28 10.24 3.87
N VAL A 95 -2.75 9.81 5.03
CA VAL A 95 -3.30 8.69 5.81
C VAL A 95 -4.69 9.06 6.36
N GLN A 96 -4.84 10.26 6.93
CA GLN A 96 -6.14 10.73 7.45
C GLN A 96 -7.24 10.80 6.39
N LEU A 97 -6.89 11.01 5.12
CA LEU A 97 -7.83 11.09 4.00
C LEU A 97 -8.08 9.74 3.30
N HIS A 98 -7.67 8.63 3.90
CA HIS A 98 -7.89 7.28 3.35
C HIS A 98 -7.34 7.10 1.92
N SER A 99 -6.16 7.67 1.65
CA SER A 99 -5.42 7.33 0.42
C SER A 99 -4.83 5.92 0.55
N GLU A 100 -4.62 5.24 -0.57
CA GLU A 100 -4.02 3.90 -0.61
C GLU A 100 -2.48 3.93 -0.47
N GLY A 101 -1.94 5.06 0.01
CA GLY A 101 -0.53 5.36 0.16
C GLY A 101 0.00 6.34 -0.89
N TYR A 102 1.32 6.54 -0.88
CA TYR A 102 2.01 7.48 -1.75
C TYR A 102 3.24 6.86 -2.43
N LEU A 103 3.65 7.42 -3.56
CA LEU A 103 4.89 7.10 -4.26
C LEU A 103 5.71 8.38 -4.46
N THR A 104 7.01 8.29 -4.19
CA THR A 104 7.93 9.42 -4.31
C THR A 104 8.53 9.52 -5.70
N LYS A 105 8.40 10.68 -6.35
CA LYS A 105 9.08 11.02 -7.61
C LYS A 105 10.58 11.26 -7.38
N PRO A 106 11.47 10.77 -8.26
CA PRO A 106 11.19 9.98 -9.47
C PRO A 106 10.78 8.53 -9.14
N ILE A 107 9.74 8.03 -9.82
CA ILE A 107 9.18 6.69 -9.59
C ILE A 107 9.60 5.77 -10.74
N SER A 108 10.12 4.57 -10.43
CA SER A 108 10.33 3.55 -11.46
C SER A 108 9.00 2.92 -11.90
N ILE A 109 8.89 2.58 -13.19
CA ILE A 109 7.66 2.02 -13.75
C ILE A 109 7.30 0.70 -13.07
N GLU A 110 8.29 -0.10 -12.68
CA GLU A 110 8.10 -1.37 -11.99
C GLU A 110 7.46 -1.17 -10.62
N VAL A 111 7.94 -0.19 -9.84
CA VAL A 111 7.38 0.14 -8.52
C VAL A 111 5.96 0.67 -8.65
N LEU A 112 5.72 1.52 -9.66
CA LEU A 112 4.40 2.07 -9.94
C LEU A 112 3.39 0.96 -10.31
N LYS A 113 3.75 0.08 -11.25
CA LYS A 113 2.90 -1.05 -11.66
C LYS A 113 2.58 -1.96 -10.48
N ALA A 114 3.59 -2.34 -9.69
CA ALA A 114 3.39 -3.17 -8.51
C ALA A 114 2.41 -2.53 -7.50
N LYS A 115 2.53 -1.22 -7.27
CA LYS A 115 1.60 -0.49 -6.38
C LYS A 115 0.17 -0.48 -6.94
N ILE A 116 -0.01 -0.21 -8.23
CA ILE A 116 -1.32 -0.21 -8.91
C ILE A 116 -1.98 -1.59 -8.81
N GLU A 117 -1.28 -2.64 -9.23
CA GLU A 117 -1.78 -4.02 -9.20
C GLU A 117 -2.22 -4.40 -7.79
N ARG A 118 -1.41 -4.05 -6.80
CA ARG A 118 -1.73 -4.34 -5.41
C ARG A 118 -2.99 -3.62 -4.94
N VAL A 119 -3.10 -2.31 -5.20
CA VAL A 119 -4.26 -1.52 -4.77
C VAL A 119 -5.55 -2.02 -5.43
N LEU A 120 -5.49 -2.30 -6.74
CA LEU A 120 -6.62 -2.87 -7.47
C LEU A 120 -7.05 -4.24 -6.92
N ASN A 121 -6.09 -5.11 -6.60
CA ASN A 121 -6.38 -6.41 -6.00
C ASN A 121 -6.96 -6.29 -4.59
N LYS A 122 -6.41 -5.41 -3.74
CA LYS A 122 -6.95 -5.13 -2.40
C LYS A 122 -8.41 -4.68 -2.50
N HIS A 123 -8.70 -3.74 -3.40
CA HIS A 123 -10.05 -3.20 -3.55
C HIS A 123 -11.05 -4.26 -4.02
N LEU A 124 -10.64 -5.12 -4.98
CA LEU A 124 -11.45 -6.26 -5.43
C LEU A 124 -11.70 -7.28 -4.30
N VAL A 125 -10.69 -7.57 -3.49
CA VAL A 125 -10.79 -8.51 -2.37
C VAL A 125 -11.63 -7.94 -1.23
N GLN A 126 -11.55 -6.64 -0.95
CA GLN A 126 -12.38 -6.00 0.09
C GLN A 126 -13.85 -5.99 -0.30
N GLN A 127 -14.18 -5.65 -1.55
CA GLN A 127 -15.57 -5.71 -2.04
C GLN A 127 -16.16 -7.12 -1.89
N THR A 128 -15.39 -8.17 -2.20
CA THR A 128 -15.84 -9.57 -2.08
C THR A 128 -15.81 -10.12 -0.65
N ALA A 129 -14.88 -9.67 0.21
CA ALA A 129 -14.75 -10.13 1.59
C ALA A 129 -15.82 -9.54 2.53
N VAL A 130 -16.22 -8.28 2.30
CA VAL A 130 -17.33 -7.64 3.03
C VAL A 130 -18.64 -8.39 2.83
N GLU A 131 -18.85 -8.98 1.65
CA GLU A 131 -20.01 -9.82 1.36
C GLU A 131 -19.95 -11.22 2.01
N ALA A 132 -18.75 -11.71 2.36
CA ALA A 132 -18.52 -13.10 2.79
C ALA A 132 -18.25 -13.28 4.29
N GLY A 133 -18.12 -12.20 5.08
CA GLY A 133 -17.88 -12.29 6.53
C GLY A 133 -16.58 -13.02 6.93
N ARG A 134 -15.59 -13.10 6.02
CA ARG A 134 -14.33 -13.83 6.27
C ARG A 134 -13.37 -13.02 7.14
N LYS A 135 -12.65 -13.70 8.04
CA LYS A 135 -11.57 -13.07 8.83
C LYS A 135 -10.38 -12.71 7.93
N LYS A 136 -9.79 -11.52 8.13
CA LYS A 136 -8.53 -11.11 7.46
C LYS A 136 -7.37 -11.91 8.07
N LYS A 137 -6.62 -12.62 7.25
CA LYS A 137 -5.49 -13.45 7.69
C LYS A 137 -4.23 -12.62 7.80
N ILE A 138 -3.51 -12.70 8.92
CA ILE A 138 -2.26 -11.96 9.14
C ILE A 138 -1.17 -12.95 9.51
N LEU A 139 -0.02 -12.85 8.84
CA LEU A 139 1.19 -13.58 9.20
C LEU A 139 2.13 -12.62 9.92
N VAL A 140 2.46 -12.90 11.18
CA VAL A 140 3.41 -12.12 11.97
C VAL A 140 4.72 -12.89 12.03
N VAL A 141 5.81 -12.24 11.64
CA VAL A 141 7.13 -12.84 11.59
C VAL A 141 8.08 -11.99 12.42
N ASP A 142 8.51 -12.51 13.56
CA ASP A 142 9.43 -11.83 14.48
C ASP A 142 10.23 -12.88 15.25
N ASP A 143 11.52 -12.66 15.44
CA ASP A 143 12.39 -13.62 16.13
C ASP A 143 12.06 -13.77 17.63
N LYS A 144 11.25 -12.85 18.17
CA LYS A 144 10.73 -12.91 19.54
C LYS A 144 9.34 -13.51 19.57
N GLU A 145 9.26 -14.77 20.02
CA GLU A 145 7.99 -15.49 20.23
C GLU A 145 6.96 -14.69 21.03
N ASP A 146 7.40 -14.03 22.11
CA ASP A 146 6.53 -13.21 22.97
C ASP A 146 5.88 -12.04 22.22
N PHE A 147 6.62 -11.41 21.29
CA PHE A 147 6.08 -10.33 20.47
C PHE A 147 5.02 -10.87 19.50
N GLY A 148 5.35 -11.94 18.78
CA GLY A 148 4.40 -12.60 17.87
C GLY A 148 3.10 -13.02 18.58
N LEU A 149 3.22 -13.62 19.76
CA LEU A 149 2.08 -14.05 20.58
C LEU A 149 1.24 -12.85 21.06
N LEU A 150 1.88 -11.78 21.53
CA LEU A 150 1.21 -10.55 21.95
C LEU A 150 0.36 -9.97 20.81
N ILE A 151 0.95 -9.84 19.62
CA ILE A 151 0.24 -9.29 18.44
C ILE A 151 -0.92 -10.20 18.04
N LYS A 152 -0.70 -11.52 18.02
CA LYS A 152 -1.75 -12.51 17.72
C LYS A 152 -2.95 -12.37 18.64
N LEU A 153 -2.74 -12.35 19.96
CA LEU A 153 -3.82 -12.25 20.93
C LEU A 153 -4.62 -10.95 20.77
N ASN A 154 -3.94 -9.82 20.59
CA ASN A 154 -4.61 -8.52 20.42
C ASN A 154 -5.43 -8.44 19.13
N LEU A 155 -4.90 -8.94 18.01
CA LEU A 155 -5.63 -8.94 16.74
C LEU A 155 -6.83 -9.90 16.79
N GLU A 156 -6.63 -11.14 17.24
CA GLU A 156 -7.70 -12.15 17.26
C GLU A 156 -8.84 -11.80 18.22
N ALA A 157 -8.57 -11.00 19.28
CA ALA A 157 -9.58 -10.52 20.22
C ALA A 157 -10.72 -9.72 19.57
N SER A 158 -10.44 -9.03 18.45
CA SER A 158 -11.46 -8.30 17.69
C SER A 158 -12.46 -9.21 16.96
N GLY A 159 -12.15 -10.50 16.81
CA GLY A 159 -12.90 -11.45 15.99
C GLY A 159 -12.73 -11.25 14.48
N LYS A 160 -12.12 -10.14 14.02
CA LYS A 160 -11.93 -9.80 12.60
C LYS A 160 -10.75 -10.51 11.94
N TYR A 161 -9.76 -10.94 12.73
CA TYR A 161 -8.49 -11.45 12.22
C TYR A 161 -8.27 -12.93 12.57
N GLN A 162 -7.51 -13.62 11.71
CA GLN A 162 -6.92 -14.92 11.98
C GLN A 162 -5.40 -14.76 11.87
N VAL A 163 -4.63 -15.14 12.89
CA VAL A 163 -3.20 -14.83 12.94
C VAL A 163 -2.34 -16.09 13.02
N ALA A 164 -1.40 -16.19 12.08
CA ALA A 164 -0.28 -17.13 12.13
C ALA A 164 0.99 -16.38 12.55
N THR A 165 1.88 -17.07 13.27
CA THR A 165 3.13 -16.52 13.78
C THR A 165 4.28 -17.43 13.38
N GLU A 166 5.37 -16.85 12.89
CA GLU A 166 6.62 -17.56 12.61
C GLU A 166 7.79 -16.80 13.23
N THR A 167 8.89 -17.50 13.54
CA THR A 167 10.06 -16.88 14.20
C THR A 167 11.28 -16.76 13.29
N ARG A 168 11.15 -17.26 12.06
CA ARG A 168 12.25 -17.41 11.11
C ARG A 168 11.80 -17.04 9.70
N GLY A 169 12.71 -16.44 8.95
CA GLY A 169 12.43 -16.02 7.58
C GLY A 169 12.06 -17.19 6.67
N ARG A 170 12.70 -18.35 6.82
CA ARG A 170 12.37 -19.54 5.99
C ARG A 170 10.97 -20.09 6.29
N GLU A 171 10.58 -20.09 7.55
CA GLU A 171 9.26 -20.51 7.99
C GLU A 171 8.20 -19.54 7.46
N ALA A 172 8.49 -18.23 7.48
CA ALA A 172 7.64 -17.21 6.89
C ALA A 172 7.37 -17.43 5.40
N LEU A 173 8.39 -17.80 4.60
CA LEU A 173 8.21 -18.11 3.18
C LEU A 173 7.29 -19.31 2.95
N ALA A 174 7.42 -20.36 3.78
CA ALA A 174 6.55 -21.53 3.70
C ALA A 174 5.11 -21.20 4.14
N ALA A 175 4.97 -20.47 5.25
CA ALA A 175 3.69 -20.03 5.80
C ALA A 175 2.95 -19.10 4.83
N ALA A 176 3.65 -18.18 4.16
CA ALA A 176 3.03 -17.27 3.20
C ALA A 176 2.32 -18.03 2.06
N LYS A 177 2.86 -19.17 1.64
CA LYS A 177 2.25 -20.01 0.58
C LYS A 177 1.08 -20.86 1.08
N SER A 178 1.21 -21.43 2.28
CA SER A 178 0.22 -22.38 2.83
C SER A 178 -0.94 -21.65 3.52
N PHE A 179 -0.65 -20.68 4.37
CA PHE A 179 -1.64 -19.90 5.11
C PHE A 179 -2.40 -18.92 4.22
N LYS A 180 -1.74 -18.43 3.17
CA LYS A 180 -2.22 -17.38 2.25
C LYS A 180 -2.73 -16.17 3.04
N PRO A 181 -1.84 -15.47 3.76
CA PRO A 181 -2.22 -14.29 4.52
C PRO A 181 -2.79 -13.22 3.59
N ASP A 182 -3.54 -12.27 4.14
CA ASP A 182 -3.93 -11.03 3.48
C ASP A 182 -2.92 -9.90 3.81
N LEU A 183 -2.06 -10.09 4.81
CA LEU A 183 -0.98 -9.18 5.24
C LEU A 183 0.13 -9.93 5.98
N ILE A 184 1.38 -9.53 5.75
CA ILE A 184 2.55 -10.00 6.50
C ILE A 184 3.12 -8.83 7.32
N LEU A 185 3.36 -9.04 8.62
CA LEU A 185 4.21 -8.18 9.43
C LEU A 185 5.57 -8.87 9.52
N LEU A 186 6.62 -8.23 9.01
CA LEU A 186 7.91 -8.87 8.80
C LEU A 186 9.02 -8.13 9.55
N ASP A 187 9.60 -8.77 10.56
CA ASP A 187 10.78 -8.25 11.21
C ASP A 187 11.99 -8.22 10.27
N ILE A 188 12.81 -7.19 10.44
CA ILE A 188 14.08 -7.06 9.72
C ILE A 188 15.13 -7.98 10.36
N LYS A 189 15.26 -7.95 11.68
CA LYS A 189 16.36 -8.63 12.37
C LYS A 189 15.96 -10.03 12.79
N MET A 190 16.18 -11.00 11.91
CA MET A 190 15.94 -12.42 12.20
C MET A 190 17.24 -13.25 12.07
N PRO A 191 17.36 -14.37 12.80
CA PRO A 191 18.61 -15.12 12.93
C PRO A 191 18.99 -15.96 11.70
N ASP A 192 18.04 -16.40 10.89
CA ASP A 192 18.27 -17.31 9.76
C ASP A 192 18.36 -16.60 8.40
N MET A 193 17.59 -15.54 8.23
CA MET A 193 17.50 -14.73 7.01
C MET A 193 17.04 -13.33 7.40
N ASP A 194 17.68 -12.29 6.86
CA ASP A 194 17.25 -10.91 7.06
C ASP A 194 15.84 -10.68 6.47
N GLY A 195 15.00 -9.88 7.12
CA GLY A 195 13.67 -9.53 6.62
C GLY A 195 13.70 -8.90 5.22
N PHE A 196 14.76 -8.18 4.85
CA PHE A 196 14.91 -7.70 3.47
C PHE A 196 15.13 -8.81 2.45
N GLU A 197 15.86 -9.86 2.83
CA GLU A 197 16.05 -11.03 1.98
C GLU A 197 14.75 -11.82 1.86
N ALA A 198 14.03 -12.03 2.97
CA ALA A 198 12.70 -12.64 2.98
C ALA A 198 11.71 -11.88 2.08
N LEU A 199 11.67 -10.55 2.22
CA LEU A 199 10.87 -9.66 1.38
C LEU A 199 11.20 -9.84 -0.10
N LYS A 200 12.49 -9.84 -0.46
CA LYS A 200 12.91 -10.06 -1.85
C LYS A 200 12.41 -11.40 -2.39
N MET A 201 12.51 -12.47 -1.61
CA MET A 201 12.01 -13.79 -2.02
C MET A 201 10.49 -13.81 -2.18
N LEU A 202 9.75 -13.16 -1.26
CA LEU A 202 8.29 -13.02 -1.36
C LEU A 202 7.88 -12.23 -2.61
N ARG A 203 8.68 -11.23 -3.02
CA ARG A 203 8.44 -10.44 -4.24
C ARG A 203 8.77 -11.20 -5.53
N LEU A 204 9.61 -12.22 -5.48
CA LEU A 204 9.97 -13.05 -6.63
C LEU A 204 8.99 -14.21 -6.88
N ASP A 205 8.14 -14.56 -5.91
CA ASP A 205 7.17 -15.64 -6.04
C ASP A 205 5.80 -15.09 -6.48
N ASP A 206 5.26 -15.62 -7.59
CA ASP A 206 3.98 -15.17 -8.16
C ASP A 206 2.79 -15.24 -7.19
N ASN A 207 2.84 -16.12 -6.19
CA ASN A 207 1.77 -16.25 -5.20
C ASN A 207 1.82 -15.19 -4.11
N THR A 208 2.98 -14.56 -3.89
CA THR A 208 3.20 -13.61 -2.79
C THR A 208 3.68 -12.24 -3.26
N LYS A 209 3.98 -12.06 -4.56
CA LYS A 209 4.58 -10.82 -5.06
C LYS A 209 3.73 -9.58 -4.82
N LEU A 210 2.40 -9.72 -4.84
CA LEU A 210 1.45 -8.63 -4.57
C LEU A 210 0.98 -8.57 -3.12
N MET A 211 1.49 -9.45 -2.25
CA MET A 211 1.05 -9.53 -0.87
C MET A 211 1.45 -8.25 -0.11
N PRO A 212 0.53 -7.65 0.66
CA PRO A 212 0.87 -6.65 1.66
C PRO A 212 1.93 -7.13 2.66
N ILE A 213 3.00 -6.36 2.84
CA ILE A 213 4.08 -6.59 3.80
C ILE A 213 4.41 -5.27 4.50
N ILE A 214 4.26 -5.23 5.82
CA ILE A 214 4.71 -4.11 6.66
C ILE A 214 5.98 -4.53 7.38
N MET A 215 7.06 -3.77 7.20
CA MET A 215 8.34 -4.06 7.85
C MET A 215 8.30 -3.62 9.32
N LEU A 216 8.75 -4.47 10.23
CA LEU A 216 8.99 -4.12 11.63
C LEU A 216 10.46 -3.74 11.79
N THR A 217 10.72 -2.56 12.34
CA THR A 217 12.07 -1.99 12.47
C THR A 217 12.37 -1.53 13.88
N GLY A 218 13.64 -1.44 14.28
CA GLY A 218 14.04 -0.79 15.53
C GLY A 218 14.07 0.74 15.40
N VAL A 219 14.06 1.45 16.54
CA VAL A 219 14.09 2.93 16.58
C VAL A 219 15.24 3.53 15.77
N ASP A 220 16.42 2.91 15.80
CA ASP A 220 17.68 3.46 15.28
C ASP A 220 18.05 3.03 13.84
N ASP A 221 17.12 2.42 13.09
CA ASP A 221 17.42 1.86 11.76
C ASP A 221 16.90 2.74 10.61
N GLU A 222 17.44 3.95 10.50
CA GLU A 222 17.09 4.93 9.45
C GLU A 222 17.40 4.39 8.03
N GLU A 223 18.44 3.57 7.89
CA GLU A 223 18.76 2.94 6.60
C GLU A 223 17.69 1.92 6.21
N ALA A 224 17.19 1.11 7.14
CA ALA A 224 16.08 0.20 6.89
C ALA A 224 14.76 0.93 6.59
N LYS A 225 14.49 2.05 7.29
CA LYS A 225 13.32 2.90 6.98
C LYS A 225 13.39 3.44 5.56
N ARG A 226 14.58 3.90 5.14
CA ARG A 226 14.79 4.37 3.76
C ARG A 226 14.63 3.24 2.74
N LYS A 227 15.30 2.10 2.94
CA LYS A 227 15.21 0.94 2.03
C LYS A 227 13.80 0.39 1.91
N SER A 228 13.07 0.25 3.02
CA SER A 228 11.67 -0.24 3.00
C SER A 228 10.74 0.72 2.24
N MET A 229 10.92 2.03 2.38
CA MET A 229 10.16 3.02 1.61
C MET A 229 10.51 3.00 0.13
N GLU A 230 11.81 2.98 -0.22
CA GLU A 230 12.28 3.01 -1.61
C GLU A 230 11.93 1.74 -2.38
N LEU A 231 12.03 0.59 -1.73
CA LEU A 231 11.94 -0.67 -2.45
C LEU A 231 10.47 -1.05 -2.72
N TYR A 232 9.51 -0.79 -1.81
CA TYR A 232 8.16 -1.33 -1.98
C TYR A 232 6.98 -0.47 -1.43
N GLY A 233 7.21 0.63 -0.70
CA GLY A 233 6.18 1.67 -0.44
C GLY A 233 5.00 1.29 0.48
N GLU A 234 5.11 0.23 1.26
CA GLU A 234 3.99 -0.37 2.02
C GLU A 234 3.97 0.02 3.51
N GLY A 235 5.01 0.73 3.97
CA GLY A 235 5.14 1.27 5.32
C GLY A 235 6.03 0.44 6.25
N TYR A 236 6.36 1.04 7.39
CA TYR A 236 7.12 0.39 8.46
C TYR A 236 6.49 0.69 9.83
N ILE A 237 6.74 -0.21 10.78
CA ILE A 237 6.37 -0.05 12.18
C ILE A 237 7.65 -0.06 13.01
N THR A 238 7.89 1.02 13.74
CA THR A 238 9.01 1.11 14.67
C THR A 238 8.66 0.38 15.97
N LYS A 239 9.50 -0.55 16.39
CA LYS A 239 9.46 -1.22 17.70
C LYS A 239 10.21 -0.35 18.73
N PRO A 240 9.71 -0.23 19.98
CA PRO A 240 8.47 -0.84 20.49
C PRO A 240 7.22 -0.16 19.94
N VAL A 241 6.18 -0.95 19.67
CA VAL A 241 4.89 -0.50 19.15
C VAL A 241 3.78 -1.00 20.08
N SER A 242 2.76 -0.18 20.33
CA SER A 242 1.58 -0.64 21.07
C SER A 242 0.64 -1.45 20.16
N PRO A 243 -0.15 -2.39 20.69
CA PRO A 243 -1.14 -3.11 19.88
C PRO A 243 -2.10 -2.18 19.13
N GLU A 244 -2.50 -1.06 19.75
CA GLU A 244 -3.40 -0.08 19.14
C GLU A 244 -2.78 0.63 17.93
N GLU A 245 -1.52 1.07 18.05
CA GLU A 245 -0.79 1.68 16.92
C GLU A 245 -0.62 0.67 15.77
N LEU A 246 -0.30 -0.59 16.11
CA LEU A 246 -0.14 -1.65 15.14
C LEU A 246 -1.45 -1.98 14.42
N ILE A 247 -2.58 -2.05 15.15
CA ILE A 247 -3.91 -2.27 14.56
C ILE A 247 -4.27 -1.12 13.62
N SER A 248 -4.08 0.14 14.04
CA SER A 248 -4.34 1.30 13.20
C SER A 248 -3.59 1.20 11.87
N LYS A 249 -2.31 0.84 11.90
CA LYS A 249 -1.50 0.68 10.68
C LYS A 249 -1.91 -0.52 9.83
N ILE A 250 -2.45 -1.58 10.42
CA ILE A 250 -2.99 -2.73 9.68
C ILE A 250 -4.30 -2.37 8.97
N GLU A 251 -5.09 -1.47 9.55
CA GLU A 251 -6.34 -0.98 8.97
C GLU A 251 -6.09 -0.01 7.82
N ASP A 252 -5.00 0.75 7.84
CA ASP A 252 -4.56 1.62 6.73
C ASP A 252 -4.12 0.83 5.47
N VAL A 253 -3.86 -0.48 5.61
CA VAL A 253 -3.19 -1.32 4.60
C VAL A 253 -4.09 -2.38 3.97
#